data_AF-A0A1F5J3K4-F1
#
_entry.id   AF-A0A1F5J3K4-F1
#
_cell.length_a   1.000
_cell.length_b   1.000
_cell.length_c   1.000
_cell.angle_alpha   90.00
_cell.angle_beta   90.00
_cell.angle_gamma   90.00
#
_symmetry.space_group_name_H-M   'P 1'
#
loop_
_entity.id
_entity.type
_entity.pdbx_description
1 polymer ?
#
loop_
_entity_poly.entity_id
_entity_poly.type
_entity_poly.pdbx_seq_one_letter_code
_entity_poly.pdbx_strand_id
1 'polypeptide(L)'
;MIEKELLDRHGIRNTGKVYYNTPVSALYEEAVKRGEGEIAEGGTLVAYTAPHTGRSPQDRFIVMEPSSEEEILWGPVNKSISPANFDSLYKKVTDYFQGKDLFVRDLYICAHPEYRMRVRMINEFAWHNLFVNNLFIRPGPEELPHKSVEFTVISAPGVEADPEKDGTRTGTFIVLNFGKRVAIIGGTRYAGEMKKCVFTVLNFLLPREGVFPMHCSANVGRDADVALFFGLSGTGKTTLSADPVRALIGDDEHGWFDRGVFNFEGGCYAKVIKLNPATEPEIYEASLKFGTVLENVEIDPRTRSINFDSDRFTENTRSAYQIDSLKNIVPAGMGGIPRNVFMLTYDAFGVLPPISRLTTEQALYYFTLGYTAKVAGTERGVTEPQATFSPCFGAPFLPRPPLYYTEMLKRKLEESGASVWLLNTGITGGPYGVGKRMPLPQTRALVNAAVSGELDKGSFREVPVFGLKVPASCTGVDDNLLEPRKSWADPAAYDAKAEELKSRFEQEFARHKA
;
A
#
# COMPACT_ATOMS: atom_id res chain seq x y z
N MET A 1 34.27 13.37 2.74
CA MET A 1 34.22 14.67 2.02
C MET A 1 32.91 14.89 1.25
N ILE A 2 32.18 13.86 0.80
CA ILE A 2 30.79 14.01 0.31
C ILE A 2 29.79 13.78 1.45
N GLU A 3 29.98 12.73 2.26
CA GLU A 3 29.08 12.35 3.37
C GLU A 3 28.72 13.49 4.33
N LYS A 4 29.71 14.32 4.69
CA LYS A 4 29.49 15.49 5.56
C LYS A 4 28.58 16.53 4.90
N GLU A 5 28.76 16.79 3.60
CA GLU A 5 27.92 17.71 2.82
C GLU A 5 26.46 17.19 2.72
N LEU A 6 26.28 15.86 2.64
CA LEU A 6 24.94 15.25 2.56
C LEU A 6 24.09 15.50 3.81
N LEU A 7 24.75 15.60 4.97
CA LEU A 7 24.14 15.71 6.29
C LEU A 7 24.08 17.15 6.82
N ASP A 8 25.10 17.96 6.53
CA ASP A 8 25.19 19.35 7.00
C ASP A 8 24.00 20.19 6.54
N ARG A 9 23.47 19.93 5.33
CA ARG A 9 22.26 20.59 4.80
C ARG A 9 20.99 20.31 5.60
N HIS A 10 21.00 19.25 6.40
CA HIS A 10 19.90 18.83 7.28
C HIS A 10 20.18 19.16 8.75
N GLY A 11 21.24 19.93 9.03
CA GLY A 11 21.63 20.25 10.41
C GLY A 11 22.19 19.07 11.21
N ILE A 12 22.41 17.90 10.57
CA ILE A 12 22.99 16.72 11.21
C ILE A 12 24.51 16.88 11.20
N ARG A 13 25.12 16.90 12.39
CA ARG A 13 26.56 17.18 12.58
C ARG A 13 27.17 16.20 13.57
N ASN A 14 28.50 16.12 13.57
CA ASN A 14 29.28 15.35 14.53
C ASN A 14 28.85 13.88 14.64
N THR A 15 28.44 13.27 13.52
CA THR A 15 28.07 11.84 13.48
C THR A 15 29.30 10.95 13.61
N GLY A 16 29.07 9.68 13.90
CA GLY A 16 30.03 8.61 13.68
C GLY A 16 30.23 8.34 12.18
N LYS A 17 30.38 7.06 11.82
CA LYS A 17 30.55 6.64 10.43
C LYS A 17 29.26 6.79 9.64
N VAL A 18 29.36 7.35 8.44
CA VAL A 18 28.25 7.48 7.50
C VAL A 18 28.38 6.40 6.44
N TYR A 19 27.41 5.50 6.40
CA TYR A 19 27.27 4.41 5.44
C TYR A 19 26.42 4.90 4.27
N TYR A 20 27.07 5.47 3.25
CA TYR A 20 26.39 6.03 2.09
C TYR A 20 26.21 5.00 0.97
N ASN A 21 24.98 4.84 0.46
CA ASN A 21 24.59 3.91 -0.62
C ASN A 21 25.21 2.50 -0.48
N THR A 22 25.32 2.03 0.76
CA THR A 22 26.11 0.84 1.13
C THR A 22 25.58 -0.43 0.46
N PRO A 23 26.42 -1.30 -0.13
CA PRO A 23 25.95 -2.53 -0.76
C PRO A 23 25.13 -3.43 0.18
N VAL A 24 24.23 -4.23 -0.39
CA VAL A 24 23.35 -5.15 0.37
C VAL A 24 24.14 -6.06 1.31
N SER A 25 25.27 -6.62 0.87
CA SER A 25 26.12 -7.48 1.71
C SER A 25 26.65 -6.76 2.96
N ALA A 26 27.13 -5.53 2.81
CA ALA A 26 27.63 -4.73 3.93
C ALA A 26 26.48 -4.29 4.87
N LEU A 27 25.27 -4.07 4.35
CA LEU A 27 24.09 -3.81 5.19
C LEU A 27 23.71 -5.05 6.03
N TYR A 28 23.84 -6.26 5.46
CA TYR A 28 23.64 -7.51 6.19
C TYR A 28 24.65 -7.66 7.34
N GLU A 29 25.94 -7.45 7.05
CA GLU A 29 27.01 -7.51 8.06
C GLU A 29 26.74 -6.53 9.21
N GLU A 30 26.41 -5.28 8.89
CA GLU A 30 26.10 -4.27 9.91
C GLU A 30 24.82 -4.61 10.70
N ALA A 31 23.74 -5.04 10.04
CA ALA A 31 22.50 -5.39 10.72
C ALA A 31 22.69 -6.54 11.72
N VAL A 32 23.42 -7.60 11.33
CA VAL A 32 23.71 -8.74 12.20
C VAL A 32 24.66 -8.35 13.32
N LYS A 33 25.75 -7.64 13.01
CA LYS A 33 26.76 -7.19 14.00
C LYS A 33 26.16 -6.28 15.06
N ARG A 34 25.17 -5.46 14.69
CA ARG A 34 24.47 -4.53 15.58
C ARG A 34 23.29 -5.16 16.30
N GLY A 35 22.97 -6.43 16.04
CA GLY A 35 21.82 -7.12 16.63
C GLY A 35 20.48 -6.53 16.20
N GLU A 36 20.42 -5.93 15.00
CA GLU A 36 19.20 -5.33 14.45
C GLU A 36 18.31 -6.35 13.74
N GLY A 37 18.88 -7.48 13.33
CA GLY A 37 18.17 -8.57 12.67
C GLY A 37 18.99 -9.85 12.64
N GLU A 38 18.34 -10.94 12.24
CA GLU A 38 18.90 -12.29 12.22
C GLU A 38 18.80 -12.90 10.82
N ILE A 39 19.82 -13.62 10.38
CA ILE A 39 19.76 -14.35 9.11
C ILE A 39 18.93 -15.63 9.32
N ALA A 40 17.94 -15.83 8.46
CA ALA A 40 17.07 -16.99 8.45
C ALA A 40 17.27 -17.87 7.21
N GLU A 41 16.45 -18.90 7.08
CA GLU A 41 16.36 -19.77 5.91
C GLU A 41 16.38 -18.98 4.58
N GLY A 42 17.13 -19.49 3.59
CA GLY A 42 17.30 -18.82 2.30
C GLY A 42 18.23 -17.59 2.32
N GLY A 43 18.81 -17.26 3.47
CA GLY A 43 19.70 -16.11 3.63
C GLY A 43 18.96 -14.77 3.75
N THR A 44 17.65 -14.80 4.03
CA THR A 44 16.84 -13.59 4.26
C THR A 44 17.11 -12.99 5.64
N LEU A 45 16.94 -11.68 5.80
CA LEU A 45 17.12 -10.98 7.07
C LEU A 45 15.78 -10.81 7.79
N VAL A 46 15.66 -11.29 9.02
CA VAL A 46 14.48 -11.11 9.86
C VAL A 46 14.71 -9.97 10.84
N ALA A 47 13.79 -9.00 10.88
CA ALA A 47 13.80 -7.88 11.81
C ALA A 47 12.48 -7.77 12.58
N TYR A 48 12.55 -7.29 13.82
CA TYR A 48 11.40 -7.16 14.72
C TYR A 48 11.14 -5.71 15.08
N THR A 49 9.88 -5.29 15.03
CA THR A 49 9.47 -3.87 15.16
C THR A 49 8.54 -3.58 16.31
N ALA A 50 8.33 -4.56 17.20
CA ALA A 50 7.57 -4.38 18.43
C ALA A 50 8.00 -3.12 19.21
N PRO A 51 7.05 -2.40 19.84
CA PRO A 51 5.62 -2.72 19.91
C PRO A 51 4.84 -2.34 18.63
N HIS A 52 5.46 -1.65 17.68
CA HIS A 52 4.83 -1.15 16.46
C HIS A 52 4.99 -2.13 15.30
N THR A 53 4.10 -3.11 15.19
CA THR A 53 4.10 -4.11 14.09
C THR A 53 3.25 -3.68 12.88
N GLY A 54 2.96 -2.38 12.78
CA GLY A 54 2.07 -1.78 11.80
C GLY A 54 2.15 -0.26 11.85
N ARG A 55 1.35 0.41 11.01
CA ARG A 55 1.30 1.88 10.98
C ARG A 55 0.75 2.46 12.27
N SER A 56 1.10 3.72 12.54
CA SER A 56 0.54 4.54 13.62
C SER A 56 -0.25 5.75 13.06
N PRO A 57 -1.45 5.57 12.46
CA PRO A 57 -2.18 6.66 11.82
C PRO A 57 -2.55 7.83 12.77
N GLN A 58 -2.64 7.54 14.06
CA GLN A 58 -2.95 8.55 15.08
C GLN A 58 -1.76 9.41 15.47
N ASP A 59 -0.55 9.03 15.06
CA ASP A 59 0.71 9.72 15.34
C ASP A 59 1.34 10.30 14.06
N ARG A 60 0.56 10.36 12.96
CA ARG A 60 0.95 11.02 11.71
C ARG A 60 0.44 12.44 11.67
N PHE A 61 1.32 13.37 11.34
CA PHE A 61 1.05 14.80 11.25
C PHE A 61 1.58 15.40 9.95
N ILE A 62 0.95 16.48 9.51
CA ILE A 62 1.41 17.35 8.44
C ILE A 62 1.63 18.74 9.04
N VAL A 63 2.78 19.34 8.77
CA VAL A 63 3.08 20.69 9.25
C VAL A 63 2.12 21.67 8.59
N MET A 64 1.46 22.50 9.39
CA MET A 64 0.62 23.59 8.90
C MET A 64 1.55 24.73 8.45
N GLU A 65 1.91 24.73 7.17
CA GLU A 65 2.79 25.71 6.55
C GLU A 65 2.21 26.26 5.24
N PRO A 66 2.54 27.52 4.86
CA PRO A 66 1.82 28.25 3.80
C PRO A 66 1.83 27.59 2.42
N SER A 67 2.83 26.78 2.07
CA SER A 67 2.94 26.19 0.72
C SER A 67 2.02 24.99 0.46
N SER A 68 1.36 24.49 1.51
CA SER A 68 0.44 23.36 1.42
C SER A 68 -0.88 23.55 2.18
N GLU A 69 -0.95 24.44 3.17
CA GLU A 69 -2.06 24.48 4.13
C GLU A 69 -3.46 24.63 3.52
N GLU A 70 -3.61 25.35 2.41
CA GLU A 70 -4.89 25.55 1.73
C GLU A 70 -5.37 24.32 0.96
N GLU A 71 -4.45 23.42 0.58
CA GLU A 71 -4.73 22.25 -0.24
C GLU A 71 -4.94 20.97 0.60
N ILE A 72 -4.57 21.00 1.88
CA ILE A 72 -4.70 19.87 2.80
C ILE A 72 -6.14 19.81 3.36
N LEU A 73 -6.76 18.64 3.28
CA LEU A 73 -7.98 18.35 4.02
C LEU A 73 -7.60 18.05 5.48
N TRP A 74 -7.55 19.09 6.31
CA TRP A 74 -7.27 18.97 7.74
C TRP A 74 -8.36 18.18 8.47
N GLY A 75 -7.96 17.29 9.39
CA GLY A 75 -8.90 16.48 10.15
C GLY A 75 -8.25 15.26 10.82
N PRO A 76 -9.04 14.22 11.15
CA PRO A 76 -8.53 13.06 11.88
C PRO A 76 -7.48 12.25 11.10
N VAL A 77 -7.47 12.35 9.76
CA VAL A 77 -6.46 11.71 8.89
C VAL A 77 -5.21 12.59 8.75
N ASN A 78 -5.39 13.85 8.36
CA ASN A 78 -4.32 14.82 8.21
C ASN A 78 -4.32 15.75 9.43
N LYS A 79 -3.69 15.27 10.51
CA LYS A 79 -3.56 16.05 11.74
C LYS A 79 -2.53 17.15 11.53
N SER A 80 -2.83 18.35 12.00
CA SER A 80 -1.88 19.45 11.94
C SER A 80 -0.85 19.37 13.07
N ILE A 81 0.33 19.91 12.80
CA ILE A 81 1.32 20.26 13.81
C ILE A 81 1.91 21.63 13.43
N SER A 82 2.24 22.45 14.42
CA SER A 82 2.79 23.78 14.16
C SER A 82 4.21 23.71 13.58
N PRO A 83 4.65 24.69 12.79
CA PRO A 83 6.03 24.79 12.35
C PRO A 83 7.04 24.80 13.51
N ALA A 84 6.70 25.46 14.62
CA ALA A 84 7.56 25.52 15.81
C ALA A 84 7.74 24.16 16.49
N ASN A 85 6.67 23.39 16.64
CA ASN A 85 6.74 22.04 17.20
C ASN A 85 7.50 21.08 16.29
N PHE A 86 7.29 21.20 14.96
CA PHE A 86 8.09 20.47 13.99
C PHE A 86 9.58 20.82 14.11
N ASP A 87 9.93 22.10 14.23
CA ASP A 87 11.33 22.52 14.35
C ASP A 87 11.99 22.02 15.65
N SER A 88 11.22 21.96 16.75
CA SER A 88 11.66 21.33 18.00
C SER A 88 11.95 19.84 17.82
N LEU A 89 11.00 19.09 17.24
CA LEU A 89 11.16 17.66 16.96
C LEU A 89 12.30 17.39 15.99
N TYR A 90 12.41 18.18 14.94
CA TYR A 90 13.48 18.10 13.95
C TYR A 90 14.83 18.27 14.64
N LYS A 91 14.98 19.29 15.50
CA LYS A 91 16.21 19.51 16.27
C LYS A 91 16.52 18.32 17.17
N LYS A 92 15.52 17.76 17.86
CA LYS A 92 15.66 16.57 18.72
C LYS A 92 16.19 15.37 17.93
N VAL A 93 15.65 15.15 16.72
CA VAL A 93 16.11 14.11 15.80
C VAL A 93 17.56 14.35 15.35
N THR A 94 17.90 15.58 14.93
CA THR A 94 19.26 15.88 14.47
C THR A 94 20.30 15.81 15.60
N ASP A 95 19.93 16.21 16.82
CA ASP A 95 20.80 16.12 18.00
C ASP A 95 21.02 14.67 18.41
N TYR A 96 20.00 13.82 18.33
CA TYR A 96 20.10 12.38 18.63
C TYR A 96 21.14 11.66 17.78
N PHE A 97 21.38 12.11 16.54
CA PHE A 97 22.36 11.51 15.65
C PHE A 97 23.81 11.90 15.95
N GLN A 98 24.07 12.86 16.85
CA GLN A 98 25.43 13.19 17.24
C GLN A 98 26.13 11.96 17.85
N GLY A 99 27.33 11.65 17.37
CA GLY A 99 28.13 10.49 17.77
C GLY A 99 27.63 9.13 17.24
N LYS A 100 26.50 9.08 16.50
CA LYS A 100 25.96 7.83 15.96
C LYS A 100 26.43 7.58 14.53
N ASP A 101 26.61 6.30 14.22
CA ASP A 101 26.71 5.85 12.85
C ASP A 101 25.35 5.98 12.15
N LEU A 102 25.35 6.42 10.89
CA LEU A 102 24.13 6.61 10.11
C LEU A 102 24.21 5.88 8.77
N PHE A 103 23.07 5.41 8.29
CA PHE A 103 22.91 4.89 6.95
C PHE A 103 22.18 5.94 6.10
N VAL A 104 22.78 6.28 4.96
CA VAL A 104 22.25 7.27 4.04
C VAL A 104 22.10 6.61 2.68
N ARG A 105 20.91 6.70 2.09
CA ARG A 105 20.68 6.18 0.74
C ARG A 105 19.90 7.14 -0.12
N ASP A 106 20.44 7.42 -1.30
CA ASP A 106 19.75 8.13 -2.37
C ASP A 106 19.09 7.15 -3.33
N LEU A 107 17.81 7.38 -3.63
CA LEU A 107 16.92 6.51 -4.39
C LEU A 107 16.11 7.34 -5.40
N TYR A 108 15.57 6.64 -6.38
CA TYR A 108 14.52 7.14 -7.26
C TYR A 108 13.16 6.58 -6.83
N ILE A 109 12.15 7.40 -7.08
CA ILE A 109 10.74 7.07 -6.87
C ILE A 109 10.01 7.53 -8.13
N CYS A 110 9.00 6.78 -8.57
CA CYS A 110 8.39 6.86 -9.90
C CYS A 110 9.30 6.33 -11.01
N ALA A 111 8.86 5.27 -11.67
CA ALA A 111 9.59 4.64 -12.77
C ALA A 111 9.64 5.54 -14.02
N HIS A 112 8.60 6.33 -14.26
CA HIS A 112 8.55 7.26 -15.40
C HIS A 112 9.60 8.37 -15.25
N PRO A 113 10.55 8.53 -16.19
CA PRO A 113 11.67 9.47 -16.06
C PRO A 113 11.27 10.93 -15.83
N GLU A 114 10.19 11.39 -16.44
CA GLU A 114 9.69 12.78 -16.30
C GLU A 114 9.16 13.09 -14.89
N TYR A 115 8.49 12.12 -14.26
CA TYR A 115 7.87 12.27 -12.93
C TYR A 115 8.75 11.69 -11.82
N ARG A 116 9.99 11.32 -12.16
CA ARG A 116 10.93 10.66 -11.25
C ARG A 116 11.38 11.64 -10.19
N MET A 117 11.12 11.28 -8.94
CA MET A 117 11.55 12.03 -7.76
C MET A 117 12.83 11.44 -7.18
N ARG A 118 13.76 12.31 -6.83
CA ARG A 118 15.03 11.97 -6.16
C ARG A 118 14.86 12.09 -4.66
N VAL A 119 14.98 10.98 -3.93
CA VAL A 119 14.73 10.95 -2.49
C VAL A 119 15.95 10.46 -1.72
N ARG A 120 16.22 11.09 -0.58
CA ARG A 120 17.23 10.66 0.38
C ARG A 120 16.59 10.06 1.61
N MET A 121 17.05 8.88 1.98
CA MET A 121 16.72 8.20 3.23
C MET A 121 17.91 8.34 4.18
N ILE A 122 17.68 8.87 5.38
CA ILE A 122 18.68 8.98 6.45
C ILE A 122 18.14 8.24 7.67
N ASN A 123 18.84 7.22 8.14
CA ASN A 123 18.32 6.37 9.21
C ASN A 123 19.44 5.74 10.05
N GLU A 124 19.11 5.32 11.28
CA GLU A 124 20.09 4.75 12.22
C GLU A 124 20.34 3.24 12.05
N PHE A 125 19.40 2.50 11.46
CA PHE A 125 19.49 1.04 11.32
C PHE A 125 19.92 0.54 9.93
N ALA A 126 20.86 -0.39 9.84
CA ALA A 126 21.26 -1.02 8.59
C ALA A 126 20.09 -1.69 7.87
N TRP A 127 19.23 -2.41 8.60
CA TRP A 127 18.09 -3.13 7.99
C TRP A 127 17.00 -2.18 7.45
N HIS A 128 16.82 -0.99 8.04
CA HIS A 128 15.95 0.05 7.48
C HIS A 128 16.48 0.56 6.13
N ASN A 129 17.81 0.68 6.01
CA ASN A 129 18.43 1.08 4.75
C ASN A 129 18.30 -0.02 3.68
N LEU A 130 18.37 -1.29 4.10
CA LEU A 130 18.10 -2.45 3.25
C LEU A 130 16.63 -2.48 2.80
N PHE A 131 15.69 -2.20 3.70
CA PHE A 131 14.27 -2.11 3.38
C PHE A 131 14.00 -1.09 2.27
N VAL A 132 14.50 0.14 2.40
CA VAL A 132 14.30 1.18 1.36
C VAL A 132 15.07 0.88 0.07
N ASN A 133 16.20 0.17 0.15
CA ASN A 133 16.91 -0.34 -1.03
C ASN A 133 16.07 -1.36 -1.81
N ASN A 134 15.34 -2.22 -1.10
CA ASN A 134 14.47 -3.20 -1.72
C ASN A 134 13.24 -2.54 -2.34
N LEU A 135 12.66 -1.57 -1.63
CA LEU A 135 11.37 -1.02 -1.98
C LEU A 135 11.41 0.03 -3.09
N PHE A 136 12.42 0.89 -3.13
CA PHE A 136 12.49 1.99 -4.09
C PHE A 136 13.44 1.70 -5.26
N ILE A 137 13.40 2.55 -6.28
CA ILE A 137 14.19 2.37 -7.50
C ILE A 137 15.63 2.80 -7.23
N ARG A 138 16.57 1.93 -7.59
CA ARG A 138 17.99 2.13 -7.31
C ARG A 138 18.65 2.88 -8.48
N PRO A 139 19.25 4.07 -8.26
CA PRO A 139 20.05 4.74 -9.29
C PRO A 139 21.29 3.90 -9.65
N GLY A 140 21.72 3.99 -10.91
CA GLY A 140 23.05 3.49 -11.29
C GLY A 140 24.16 4.27 -10.60
N PRO A 141 25.39 3.71 -10.46
CA PRO A 141 26.51 4.40 -9.82
C PRO A 141 26.85 5.78 -10.40
N GLU A 142 26.65 5.96 -11.71
CA GLU A 142 26.89 7.25 -12.41
C GLU A 142 25.69 8.21 -12.34
N GLU A 143 24.53 7.74 -11.91
CA GLU A 143 23.27 8.50 -11.87
C GLU A 143 22.87 8.92 -10.45
N LEU A 144 23.80 8.85 -9.49
CA LEU A 144 23.48 9.13 -8.10
C LEU A 144 23.03 10.60 -7.94
N PRO A 145 21.82 10.85 -7.38
CA PRO A 145 21.19 12.16 -7.43
C PRO A 145 21.69 13.14 -6.36
N HIS A 146 22.89 12.91 -5.82
CA HIS A 146 23.46 13.55 -4.63
C HIS A 146 23.09 15.02 -4.42
N LYS A 147 23.21 15.82 -5.49
CA LYS A 147 23.04 17.28 -5.52
C LYS A 147 21.61 17.74 -5.85
N SER A 148 20.78 16.84 -6.36
CA SER A 148 19.44 17.09 -6.90
C SER A 148 18.32 16.40 -6.10
N VAL A 149 18.60 15.96 -4.88
CA VAL A 149 17.58 15.35 -4.01
C VAL A 149 16.45 16.36 -3.75
N GLU A 150 15.22 15.93 -4.02
CA GLU A 150 14.02 16.74 -3.94
C GLU A 150 13.26 16.55 -2.63
N PHE A 151 13.33 15.38 -2.02
CA PHE A 151 12.68 15.10 -0.73
C PHE A 151 13.60 14.26 0.16
N THR A 152 13.54 14.45 1.48
CA THR A 152 14.32 13.64 2.44
C THR A 152 13.39 13.01 3.48
N VAL A 153 13.59 11.73 3.77
CA VAL A 153 12.97 11.06 4.92
C VAL A 153 14.05 10.76 5.94
N ILE A 154 13.85 11.20 7.17
CA ILE A 154 14.77 11.00 8.29
C ILE A 154 14.08 10.10 9.32
N SER A 155 14.60 8.89 9.50
CA SER A 155 14.05 7.92 10.45
C SER A 155 15.00 7.74 11.64
N ALA A 156 14.52 8.13 12.81
CA ALA A 156 15.20 7.97 14.10
C ALA A 156 14.27 7.26 15.10
N PRO A 157 13.98 5.96 14.92
CA PRO A 157 13.11 5.20 15.82
C PRO A 157 13.46 5.30 17.31
N GLY A 158 14.73 5.54 17.66
CA GLY A 158 15.18 5.73 19.04
C GLY A 158 14.85 7.10 19.65
N VAL A 159 14.24 8.03 18.90
CA VAL A 159 13.77 9.32 19.41
C VAL A 159 12.29 9.24 19.69
N GLU A 160 11.89 9.50 20.93
CA GLU A 160 10.49 9.65 21.32
C GLU A 160 10.15 11.13 21.53
N ALA A 161 8.95 11.54 21.11
CA ALA A 161 8.39 12.85 21.42
C ALA A 161 7.96 12.93 22.90
N ASP A 162 7.97 14.15 23.45
CA ASP A 162 7.27 14.49 24.68
C ASP A 162 5.90 15.05 24.28
N PRO A 163 4.77 14.34 24.50
CA PRO A 163 3.46 14.75 23.99
C PRO A 163 3.05 16.18 24.35
N GLU A 164 3.33 16.59 25.59
CA GLU A 164 2.95 17.91 26.09
C GLU A 164 3.80 19.02 25.48
N LYS A 165 5.12 18.78 25.32
CA LYS A 165 6.05 19.80 24.81
C LYS A 165 6.12 19.86 23.29
N ASP A 166 6.08 18.70 22.66
CA ASP A 166 6.26 18.55 21.21
C ASP A 166 4.91 18.61 20.46
N GLY A 167 3.78 18.70 21.18
CA GLY A 167 2.43 18.78 20.60
C GLY A 167 2.06 17.55 19.79
N THR A 168 2.43 16.37 20.31
CA THR A 168 2.16 15.07 19.71
C THR A 168 1.18 14.29 20.59
N ARG A 169 0.63 13.19 20.08
CA ARG A 169 -0.31 12.35 20.83
C ARG A 169 0.41 11.38 21.77
N THR A 170 1.55 10.85 21.33
CA THR A 170 2.38 9.88 22.05
C THR A 170 3.85 10.15 21.76
N GLY A 171 4.76 9.34 22.31
CA GLY A 171 6.17 9.38 21.94
C GLY A 171 6.45 9.05 20.47
N THR A 172 5.52 8.39 19.77
CA THR A 172 5.62 8.13 18.34
C THR A 172 5.22 9.36 17.54
N PHE A 173 5.96 9.65 16.47
CA PHE A 173 5.63 10.73 15.54
C PHE A 173 6.09 10.41 14.11
N ILE A 174 5.23 10.75 13.15
CA ILE A 174 5.51 10.71 11.72
C ILE A 174 5.08 12.06 11.17
N VAL A 175 6.02 12.98 10.93
CA VAL A 175 5.69 14.36 10.59
C VAL A 175 6.21 14.70 9.19
N LEU A 176 5.30 15.13 8.31
CA LEU A 176 5.63 15.56 6.95
C LEU A 176 5.60 17.10 6.85
N ASN A 177 6.63 17.68 6.27
CA ASN A 177 6.72 19.11 5.96
C ASN A 177 6.92 19.29 4.46
N PHE A 178 5.87 19.74 3.75
CA PHE A 178 5.91 19.94 2.30
C PHE A 178 6.80 21.12 1.90
N GLY A 179 6.69 22.26 2.58
CA GLY A 179 7.52 23.45 2.32
C GLY A 179 9.02 23.19 2.49
N LYS A 180 9.42 22.46 3.54
CA LYS A 180 10.82 22.06 3.77
C LYS A 180 11.23 20.79 3.01
N ARG A 181 10.29 20.13 2.32
CA ARG A 181 10.46 18.86 1.60
C ARG A 181 11.16 17.77 2.42
N VAL A 182 10.70 17.59 3.66
CA VAL A 182 11.28 16.61 4.58
C VAL A 182 10.19 15.92 5.40
N ALA A 183 10.41 14.65 5.72
CA ALA A 183 9.63 13.92 6.71
C ALA A 183 10.55 13.40 7.83
N ILE A 184 10.08 13.43 9.07
CA ILE A 184 10.77 12.87 10.23
C ILE A 184 9.92 11.76 10.87
N ILE A 185 10.56 10.67 11.28
CA ILE A 185 9.92 9.51 11.92
C ILE A 185 10.67 9.20 13.22
N GLY A 186 9.94 9.07 14.33
CA GLY A 186 10.49 8.66 15.63
C GLY A 186 9.50 7.83 16.45
N GLY A 187 10.02 7.10 17.44
CA GLY A 187 9.25 6.23 18.35
C GLY A 187 8.72 4.93 17.74
N THR A 188 8.96 4.69 16.44
CA THR A 188 8.52 3.48 15.75
C THR A 188 9.61 2.89 14.87
N ARG A 189 9.77 1.57 14.92
CA ARG A 189 10.66 0.79 14.05
C ARG A 189 9.97 0.23 12.81
N TYR A 190 8.65 0.39 12.69
CA TYR A 190 7.89 -0.14 11.55
C TYR A 190 8.35 0.49 10.24
N ALA A 191 8.99 -0.29 9.37
CA ALA A 191 9.64 0.25 8.18
C ALA A 191 8.63 0.80 7.15
N GLY A 192 7.38 0.32 7.22
CA GLY A 192 6.29 0.80 6.36
C GLY A 192 5.96 2.29 6.52
N GLU A 193 6.37 2.97 7.59
CA GLU A 193 6.22 4.42 7.69
C GLU A 193 7.11 5.17 6.69
N MET A 194 8.34 4.69 6.41
CA MET A 194 9.21 5.29 5.39
C MET A 194 8.57 5.19 4.00
N LYS A 195 7.98 4.03 3.67
CA LYS A 195 7.19 3.80 2.45
C LYS A 195 6.05 4.80 2.34
N LYS A 196 5.18 4.84 3.35
CA LYS A 196 3.93 5.59 3.25
C LYS A 196 4.10 7.10 3.44
N CYS A 197 5.20 7.56 4.03
CA CYS A 197 5.61 8.97 3.95
C CYS A 197 5.79 9.42 2.51
N VAL A 198 6.60 8.69 1.74
CA VAL A 198 6.80 8.97 0.31
C VAL A 198 5.47 8.91 -0.44
N PHE A 199 4.68 7.87 -0.23
CA PHE A 199 3.41 7.73 -0.94
C PHE A 199 2.48 8.92 -0.70
N THR A 200 2.43 9.41 0.55
CA THR A 200 1.66 10.60 0.91
C THR A 200 2.18 11.84 0.19
N VAL A 201 3.49 11.97 0.04
CA VAL A 201 4.12 13.06 -0.71
C VAL A 201 3.72 13.03 -2.18
N LEU A 202 3.76 11.85 -2.81
CA LEU A 202 3.33 11.69 -4.20
C LEU A 202 1.84 11.96 -4.38
N ASN A 203 1.00 11.56 -3.42
CA ASN A 203 -0.43 11.89 -3.41
C ASN A 203 -0.71 13.40 -3.33
N PHE A 204 0.24 14.21 -2.88
CA PHE A 204 0.13 15.67 -2.84
C PHE A 204 0.66 16.36 -4.09
N LEU A 205 1.84 15.92 -4.56
CA LEU A 205 2.62 16.59 -5.61
C LEU A 205 2.17 16.21 -7.03
N LEU A 206 2.09 14.92 -7.33
CA LEU A 206 1.78 14.42 -8.69
C LEU A 206 0.47 14.94 -9.27
N PRO A 207 -0.61 15.14 -8.48
CA PRO A 207 -1.82 15.70 -9.04
C PRO A 207 -1.67 17.11 -9.64
N ARG A 208 -0.71 17.92 -9.15
CA ARG A 208 -0.41 19.24 -9.74
C ARG A 208 0.21 19.12 -11.14
N GLU A 209 0.76 17.96 -11.46
CA GLU A 209 1.38 17.62 -12.75
C GLU A 209 0.42 16.81 -13.65
N GLY A 210 -0.86 16.71 -13.28
CA GLY A 210 -1.87 15.96 -14.03
C GLY A 210 -1.78 14.43 -13.90
N VAL A 211 -0.87 13.93 -13.08
CA VAL A 211 -0.72 12.48 -12.82
C VAL A 211 -1.64 12.08 -11.68
N PHE A 212 -2.54 11.12 -11.92
CA PHE A 212 -3.42 10.56 -10.90
C PHE A 212 -2.68 9.51 -10.05
N PRO A 213 -2.38 9.79 -8.77
CA PRO A 213 -1.74 8.82 -7.88
C PRO A 213 -2.78 7.81 -7.37
N MET A 214 -2.39 6.54 -7.33
CA MET A 214 -3.29 5.42 -7.10
C MET A 214 -2.71 4.46 -6.06
N HIS A 215 -3.54 4.06 -5.11
CA HIS A 215 -3.27 2.93 -4.21
C HIS A 215 -3.85 1.65 -4.81
N CYS A 216 -3.13 1.09 -5.77
CA CYS A 216 -3.54 -0.09 -6.51
C CYS A 216 -2.32 -0.91 -6.94
N SER A 217 -2.50 -2.20 -7.18
CA SER A 217 -1.55 -2.98 -7.98
C SER A 217 -1.87 -2.86 -9.46
N ALA A 218 -0.89 -3.09 -10.32
CA ALA A 218 -1.09 -3.10 -11.77
C ALA A 218 -0.33 -4.24 -12.44
N ASN A 219 -0.93 -4.82 -13.48
CA ASN A 219 -0.27 -5.80 -14.36
C ASN A 219 -0.67 -5.60 -15.82
N VAL A 220 0.07 -6.24 -16.72
CA VAL A 220 -0.15 -6.16 -18.16
C VAL A 220 -0.20 -7.55 -18.78
N GLY A 221 -1.19 -7.77 -19.65
CA GLY A 221 -1.30 -9.00 -20.43
C GLY A 221 -0.42 -8.98 -21.68
N ARG A 222 -0.47 -10.07 -22.47
CA ARG A 222 0.32 -10.22 -23.70
C ARG A 222 -0.03 -9.20 -24.78
N ASP A 223 -1.28 -8.74 -24.79
CA ASP A 223 -1.80 -7.77 -25.77
C ASP A 223 -1.61 -6.31 -25.31
N ALA A 224 -0.68 -6.09 -24.36
CA ALA A 224 -0.43 -4.81 -23.71
C ALA A 224 -1.67 -4.21 -23.00
N ASP A 225 -2.64 -5.05 -22.66
CA ASP A 225 -3.84 -4.67 -21.92
C ASP A 225 -3.49 -4.49 -20.43
N VAL A 226 -3.54 -3.26 -19.94
CA VAL A 226 -3.23 -2.95 -18.54
C VAL A 226 -4.48 -3.10 -17.68
N ALA A 227 -4.32 -3.74 -16.52
CA ALA A 227 -5.34 -3.86 -15.48
C ALA A 227 -4.87 -3.25 -14.16
N LEU A 228 -5.75 -2.48 -13.52
CA LEU A 228 -5.54 -1.88 -12.20
C LEU A 228 -6.41 -2.57 -11.16
N PHE A 229 -5.87 -2.80 -9.95
CA PHE A 229 -6.61 -3.43 -8.86
C PHE A 229 -6.53 -2.55 -7.60
N PHE A 230 -7.57 -1.75 -7.38
CA PHE A 230 -7.75 -0.96 -6.16
C PHE A 230 -8.27 -1.84 -5.05
N GLY A 231 -7.84 -1.60 -3.81
CA GLY A 231 -8.31 -2.37 -2.68
C GLY A 231 -7.53 -2.09 -1.42
N LEU A 232 -8.11 -2.42 -0.27
CA LEU A 232 -7.43 -2.27 1.02
C LEU A 232 -6.51 -3.47 1.29
N SER A 233 -5.80 -3.43 2.42
CA SER A 233 -4.97 -4.58 2.83
C SER A 233 -5.87 -5.80 3.05
N GLY A 234 -5.45 -6.97 2.56
CA GLY A 234 -6.20 -8.22 2.72
C GLY A 234 -7.32 -8.47 1.69
N THR A 235 -7.64 -7.51 0.81
CA THR A 235 -8.68 -7.71 -0.23
C THR A 235 -8.18 -8.47 -1.47
N GLY A 236 -6.89 -8.86 -1.50
CA GLY A 236 -6.33 -9.70 -2.56
C GLY A 236 -5.60 -8.97 -3.70
N LYS A 237 -5.26 -7.67 -3.55
CA LYS A 237 -4.49 -6.90 -4.56
C LYS A 237 -3.25 -7.66 -5.05
N THR A 238 -2.31 -7.94 -4.14
CA THR A 238 -1.04 -8.62 -4.44
C THR A 238 -1.25 -10.01 -5.03
N THR A 239 -2.24 -10.77 -4.52
CA THR A 239 -2.55 -12.11 -5.02
C THR A 239 -3.09 -12.07 -6.44
N LEU A 240 -4.01 -11.14 -6.75
CA LEU A 240 -4.65 -11.05 -8.07
C LEU A 240 -3.76 -10.36 -9.11
N SER A 241 -2.86 -9.47 -8.69
CA SER A 241 -1.90 -8.85 -9.61
C SER A 241 -0.74 -9.78 -9.96
N ALA A 242 -0.33 -10.65 -9.04
CA ALA A 242 0.62 -11.73 -9.29
C ALA A 242 -0.08 -12.89 -10.03
N ASP A 243 -0.19 -12.72 -11.34
CA ASP A 243 -0.79 -13.69 -12.24
C ASP A 243 0.28 -14.31 -13.18
N PRO A 244 0.32 -15.64 -13.35
CA PRO A 244 1.35 -16.28 -14.16
C PRO A 244 1.29 -15.90 -15.65
N VAL A 245 0.17 -15.37 -16.15
CA VAL A 245 0.03 -14.96 -17.56
C VAL A 245 0.03 -13.45 -17.77
N ARG A 246 0.18 -12.65 -16.70
CA ARG A 246 0.22 -11.17 -16.77
C ARG A 246 1.40 -10.62 -15.99
N ALA A 247 2.28 -9.90 -16.68
CA ALA A 247 3.49 -9.36 -16.06
C ALA A 247 3.15 -8.24 -15.08
N LEU A 248 3.70 -8.31 -13.86
CA LEU A 248 3.48 -7.33 -12.81
C LEU A 248 4.19 -6.00 -13.13
N ILE A 249 3.46 -4.88 -13.06
CA ILE A 249 4.04 -3.53 -13.11
C ILE A 249 4.45 -3.09 -11.71
N GLY A 250 3.59 -3.35 -10.71
CA GLY A 250 3.82 -3.08 -9.29
C GLY A 250 2.67 -3.60 -8.42
N ASP A 251 2.89 -3.72 -7.12
CA ASP A 251 1.94 -4.36 -6.19
C ASP A 251 1.08 -3.40 -5.35
N ASP A 252 1.39 -2.09 -5.30
CA ASP A 252 0.72 -1.22 -4.32
C ASP A 252 0.53 0.26 -4.73
N GLU A 253 1.49 0.89 -5.42
CA GLU A 253 1.49 2.35 -5.63
C GLU A 253 1.84 2.72 -7.08
N HIS A 254 0.92 3.42 -7.77
CA HIS A 254 1.08 3.75 -9.20
C HIS A 254 0.62 5.16 -9.52
N GLY A 255 1.15 5.73 -10.60
CA GLY A 255 0.66 6.96 -11.22
C GLY A 255 0.00 6.66 -12.56
N TRP A 256 -1.15 7.28 -12.85
CA TRP A 256 -1.80 7.27 -14.15
C TRP A 256 -1.63 8.64 -14.81
N PHE A 257 -0.78 8.70 -15.83
CA PHE A 257 -0.51 9.87 -16.66
C PHE A 257 -1.17 9.71 -18.05
N ASP A 258 -1.02 10.69 -18.93
CA ASP A 258 -1.79 10.76 -20.17
C ASP A 258 -1.61 9.57 -21.12
N ARG A 259 -0.46 8.89 -21.08
CA ARG A 259 -0.16 7.76 -21.99
C ARG A 259 -0.14 6.39 -21.31
N GLY A 260 -0.40 6.31 -20.02
CA GLY A 260 -0.41 5.02 -19.32
C GLY A 260 -0.18 5.11 -17.83
N VAL A 261 0.45 4.07 -17.29
CA VAL A 261 0.70 3.95 -15.85
C VAL A 261 2.15 3.63 -15.55
N PHE A 262 2.60 3.98 -14.35
CA PHE A 262 3.93 3.63 -13.88
C PHE A 262 3.93 3.34 -12.38
N ASN A 263 4.78 2.42 -11.97
CA ASN A 263 5.01 2.08 -10.58
C ASN A 263 5.79 3.22 -9.89
N PHE A 264 5.44 3.51 -8.64
CA PHE A 264 6.22 4.42 -7.80
C PHE A 264 7.45 3.73 -7.20
N GLU A 265 7.39 2.41 -7.07
CA GLU A 265 8.33 1.58 -6.31
C GLU A 265 9.26 0.77 -7.22
N GLY A 266 10.35 0.24 -6.64
CA GLY A 266 11.30 -0.70 -7.25
C GLY A 266 11.32 -2.08 -6.58
N GLY A 267 10.31 -2.35 -5.75
CA GLY A 267 10.15 -3.56 -4.97
C GLY A 267 8.71 -3.79 -4.55
N CYS A 268 8.51 -4.80 -3.71
CA CYS A 268 7.22 -5.15 -3.14
C CYS A 268 7.33 -5.20 -1.61
N TYR A 269 6.20 -4.93 -0.94
CA TYR A 269 6.07 -5.11 0.50
C TYR A 269 4.88 -6.03 0.78
N ALA A 270 5.07 -7.34 0.62
CA ALA A 270 4.02 -8.33 0.68
C ALA A 270 3.62 -8.67 2.12
N LYS A 271 2.35 -9.05 2.33
CA LYS A 271 1.91 -9.70 3.58
C LYS A 271 2.26 -11.18 3.47
N VAL A 272 2.86 -11.78 4.50
CA VAL A 272 3.34 -13.17 4.45
C VAL A 272 2.78 -14.09 5.54
N ILE A 273 1.78 -13.63 6.31
CA ILE A 273 1.02 -14.51 7.20
C ILE A 273 0.31 -15.58 6.37
N LYS A 274 0.51 -16.85 6.73
CA LYS A 274 -0.02 -18.03 6.02
C LYS A 274 0.41 -18.09 4.55
N LEU A 275 1.60 -17.58 4.23
CA LEU A 275 2.15 -17.64 2.88
C LEU A 275 2.32 -19.10 2.43
N ASN A 276 1.72 -19.47 1.30
CA ASN A 276 1.70 -20.84 0.84
C ASN A 276 2.38 -20.97 -0.53
N PRO A 277 3.44 -21.79 -0.67
CA PRO A 277 4.17 -21.96 -1.93
C PRO A 277 3.31 -22.55 -3.06
N ALA A 278 2.21 -23.25 -2.75
CA ALA A 278 1.31 -23.80 -3.78
C ALA A 278 0.43 -22.74 -4.44
N THR A 279 0.07 -21.68 -3.71
CA THR A 279 -0.84 -20.62 -4.18
C THR A 279 -0.13 -19.31 -4.49
N GLU A 280 0.99 -19.02 -3.83
CA GLU A 280 1.83 -17.83 -4.02
C GLU A 280 3.32 -18.17 -4.22
N PRO A 281 3.68 -19.03 -5.20
CA PRO A 281 5.05 -19.52 -5.37
C PRO A 281 6.09 -18.41 -5.57
N GLU A 282 5.80 -17.38 -6.36
CA GLU A 282 6.77 -16.31 -6.63
C GLU A 282 7.06 -15.45 -5.39
N ILE A 283 6.03 -15.15 -4.58
CA ILE A 283 6.18 -14.40 -3.33
C ILE A 283 6.94 -15.24 -2.30
N TYR A 284 6.65 -16.55 -2.23
CA TYR A 284 7.37 -17.49 -1.37
C TYR A 284 8.86 -17.57 -1.74
N GLU A 285 9.16 -17.79 -3.03
CA GLU A 285 10.54 -17.80 -3.52
C GLU A 285 11.27 -16.47 -3.26
N ALA A 286 10.63 -15.33 -3.51
CA ALA A 286 11.22 -14.02 -3.23
C ALA A 286 11.46 -13.78 -1.73
N SER A 287 10.59 -14.32 -0.86
CA SER A 287 10.69 -14.18 0.59
C SER A 287 11.88 -14.93 1.20
N LEU A 288 12.40 -15.94 0.49
CA LEU A 288 13.50 -16.81 0.91
C LEU A 288 14.81 -16.54 0.13
N LYS A 289 15.01 -15.32 -0.36
CA LYS A 289 16.24 -14.92 -1.06
C LYS A 289 17.10 -13.99 -0.21
N PHE A 290 18.41 -14.14 -0.34
CA PHE A 290 19.37 -13.15 0.16
C PHE A 290 19.03 -11.75 -0.39
N GLY A 291 19.11 -10.75 0.47
CA GLY A 291 18.67 -9.39 0.16
C GLY A 291 17.28 -9.06 0.69
N THR A 292 16.40 -10.04 0.85
CA THR A 292 15.05 -9.83 1.39
C THR A 292 15.05 -9.47 2.87
N VAL A 293 14.07 -8.68 3.30
CA VAL A 293 13.79 -8.39 4.70
C VAL A 293 12.42 -8.96 5.06
N LEU A 294 12.36 -9.85 6.05
CA LEU A 294 11.11 -10.29 6.66
C LEU A 294 10.88 -9.53 7.98
N GLU A 295 9.73 -8.90 8.10
CA GLU A 295 9.37 -8.12 9.30
C GLU A 295 8.42 -8.95 10.17
N ASN A 296 8.82 -9.16 11.43
CA ASN A 296 8.04 -9.82 12.49
C ASN A 296 7.64 -11.28 12.24
N VAL A 297 8.28 -12.00 11.31
CA VAL A 297 8.07 -13.44 11.15
C VAL A 297 8.72 -14.22 12.29
N GLU A 298 8.10 -15.31 12.72
CA GLU A 298 8.73 -16.22 13.68
C GLU A 298 9.77 -17.10 12.97
N ILE A 299 10.93 -17.26 13.61
CA ILE A 299 11.96 -18.21 13.19
C ILE A 299 12.27 -19.19 14.31
N ASP A 300 12.57 -20.43 13.93
CA ASP A 300 13.14 -21.40 14.87
C ASP A 300 14.59 -20.98 15.20
N PRO A 301 14.95 -20.80 16.48
CA PRO A 301 16.26 -20.28 16.86
C PRO A 301 17.42 -21.24 16.56
N ARG A 302 17.14 -22.55 16.40
CA ARG A 302 18.14 -23.58 16.13
C ARG A 302 18.28 -23.84 14.63
N THR A 303 17.17 -24.07 13.93
CA THR A 303 17.18 -24.44 12.50
C THR A 303 17.15 -23.23 11.58
N ARG A 304 16.77 -22.05 12.11
CA ARG A 304 16.53 -20.81 11.34
C ARG A 304 15.40 -20.91 10.32
N SER A 305 14.57 -21.95 10.39
CA SER A 305 13.38 -22.11 9.53
C SER A 305 12.33 -21.06 9.87
N ILE A 306 11.66 -20.55 8.85
CA ILE A 306 10.62 -19.52 9.00
C ILE A 306 9.25 -20.17 9.18
N ASN A 307 8.50 -19.70 10.16
CA ASN A 307 7.11 -20.11 10.38
C ASN A 307 6.16 -19.02 9.87
N PHE A 308 5.72 -19.13 8.61
CA PHE A 308 4.76 -18.19 8.02
C PHE A 308 3.35 -18.29 8.61
N ASP A 309 2.99 -19.40 9.27
CA ASP A 309 1.69 -19.58 9.89
C ASP A 309 1.57 -18.91 11.26
N SER A 310 2.71 -18.50 11.85
CA SER A 310 2.76 -17.88 13.17
C SER A 310 2.40 -16.40 13.13
N ASP A 311 1.42 -16.03 13.95
CA ASP A 311 1.05 -14.65 14.26
C ASP A 311 1.60 -14.20 15.63
N ARG A 312 2.53 -14.95 16.22
CA ARG A 312 3.08 -14.74 17.57
C ARG A 312 3.45 -13.28 17.86
N PHE A 313 4.01 -12.59 16.86
CA PHE A 313 4.32 -11.17 16.95
C PHE A 313 3.19 -10.31 16.38
N THR A 314 2.63 -10.68 15.23
CA THR A 314 1.53 -9.99 14.58
C THR A 314 0.96 -10.83 13.43
N GLU A 315 -0.31 -10.61 13.07
CA GLU A 315 -0.83 -11.07 11.77
C GLU A 315 -0.32 -10.22 10.59
N ASN A 316 0.28 -9.05 10.85
CA ASN A 316 0.85 -8.18 9.84
C ASN A 316 2.32 -8.51 9.56
N THR A 317 2.69 -9.80 9.45
CA THR A 317 4.04 -10.19 9.02
C THR A 317 4.25 -9.78 7.57
N ARG A 318 5.47 -9.29 7.26
CA ARG A 318 5.78 -8.67 5.97
C ARG A 318 7.05 -9.20 5.34
N SER A 319 7.14 -9.09 4.03
CA SER A 319 8.33 -9.40 3.23
C SER A 319 8.60 -8.25 2.26
N ALA A 320 9.78 -7.64 2.40
CA ALA A 320 10.26 -6.57 1.54
C ALA A 320 11.39 -7.07 0.65
N TYR A 321 11.12 -7.19 -0.64
CA TYR A 321 12.04 -7.71 -1.65
C TYR A 321 12.01 -6.85 -2.90
N GLN A 322 13.08 -6.92 -3.69
CA GLN A 322 13.20 -6.20 -4.95
C GLN A 322 12.27 -6.81 -6.00
N ILE A 323 11.71 -5.99 -6.89
CA ILE A 323 10.70 -6.47 -7.85
C ILE A 323 11.30 -7.51 -8.82
N ASP A 324 12.59 -7.39 -9.11
CA ASP A 324 13.39 -8.35 -9.90
C ASP A 324 13.60 -9.72 -9.22
N SER A 325 13.15 -9.88 -7.98
CA SER A 325 13.09 -11.18 -7.32
C SER A 325 11.95 -12.06 -7.83
N LEU A 326 10.95 -11.44 -8.49
CA LEU A 326 9.83 -12.09 -9.17
C LEU A 326 10.19 -12.42 -10.62
N LYS A 327 9.55 -13.44 -11.21
CA LYS A 327 9.88 -13.91 -12.56
C LYS A 327 9.08 -13.17 -13.63
N ASN A 328 7.80 -12.91 -13.37
CA ASN A 328 6.88 -12.34 -14.35
C ASN A 328 6.60 -10.85 -14.08
N ILE A 329 7.55 -9.99 -14.44
CA ILE A 329 7.47 -8.53 -14.21
C ILE A 329 7.63 -7.74 -15.50
N VAL A 330 7.23 -6.47 -15.47
CA VAL A 330 7.59 -5.46 -16.46
C VAL A 330 8.83 -4.72 -15.98
N PRO A 331 10.03 -4.94 -16.54
CA PRO A 331 11.27 -4.38 -15.99
C PRO A 331 11.30 -2.85 -15.95
N ALA A 332 10.61 -2.20 -16.89
CA ALA A 332 10.51 -0.74 -16.92
C ALA A 332 9.59 -0.16 -15.82
N GLY A 333 8.78 -0.99 -15.14
CA GLY A 333 7.80 -0.52 -14.17
C GLY A 333 6.73 0.39 -14.79
N MET A 334 6.44 0.23 -16.09
CA MET A 334 5.53 1.09 -16.86
C MET A 334 4.62 0.26 -17.76
N GLY A 335 3.37 0.69 -17.90
CA GLY A 335 2.37 0.10 -18.79
C GLY A 335 1.64 1.16 -19.61
N GLY A 336 0.91 0.71 -20.64
CA GLY A 336 0.04 1.59 -21.44
C GLY A 336 -1.22 2.04 -20.70
N ILE A 337 -2.17 2.59 -21.46
CA ILE A 337 -3.46 3.05 -20.92
C ILE A 337 -4.25 1.84 -20.36
N PRO A 338 -4.73 1.90 -19.10
CA PRO A 338 -5.58 0.87 -18.51
C PRO A 338 -6.82 0.59 -19.35
N ARG A 339 -7.14 -0.69 -19.54
CA ARG A 339 -8.41 -1.14 -20.15
C ARG A 339 -9.40 -1.62 -19.10
N ASN A 340 -8.91 -2.09 -17.97
CA ASN A 340 -9.72 -2.63 -16.88
C ASN A 340 -9.29 -2.06 -15.53
N VAL A 341 -10.28 -1.64 -14.74
CA VAL A 341 -10.10 -1.17 -13.37
C VAL A 341 -10.95 -2.04 -12.44
N PHE A 342 -10.33 -2.78 -11.56
CA PHE A 342 -10.99 -3.61 -10.55
C PHE A 342 -10.97 -2.89 -9.19
N MET A 343 -12.13 -2.76 -8.58
CA MET A 343 -12.32 -2.30 -7.21
C MET A 343 -12.57 -3.50 -6.32
N LEU A 344 -11.55 -3.93 -5.58
CA LEU A 344 -11.59 -5.10 -4.71
C LEU A 344 -12.20 -4.75 -3.37
N THR A 345 -13.21 -5.53 -2.98
CA THR A 345 -13.84 -5.41 -1.66
C THR A 345 -13.90 -6.76 -0.97
N TYR A 346 -13.60 -6.79 0.33
CA TYR A 346 -13.88 -7.96 1.16
C TYR A 346 -15.27 -7.74 1.78
N ASP A 347 -16.33 -8.26 1.17
CA ASP A 347 -17.67 -8.15 1.75
C ASP A 347 -17.91 -9.27 2.76
N ALA A 348 -17.83 -8.97 4.05
CA ALA A 348 -18.13 -9.93 5.11
C ALA A 348 -19.64 -10.14 5.34
N PHE A 349 -20.49 -9.31 4.72
CA PHE A 349 -21.94 -9.40 4.85
C PHE A 349 -22.53 -10.43 3.88
N GLY A 350 -21.78 -10.88 2.87
CA GLY A 350 -22.22 -11.91 1.92
C GLY A 350 -23.24 -11.42 0.91
N VAL A 351 -23.31 -10.12 0.66
CA VAL A 351 -24.33 -9.44 -0.14
C VAL A 351 -23.84 -9.16 -1.56
N LEU A 352 -22.63 -8.64 -1.69
CA LEU A 352 -22.12 -8.18 -2.99
C LEU A 352 -21.84 -9.36 -3.93
N PRO A 353 -22.21 -9.24 -5.23
CA PRO A 353 -21.92 -10.25 -6.23
C PRO A 353 -20.41 -10.44 -6.44
N PRO A 354 -19.98 -11.63 -6.93
CA PRO A 354 -18.57 -11.92 -7.19
C PRO A 354 -17.89 -10.88 -8.06
N ILE A 355 -18.58 -10.43 -9.11
CA ILE A 355 -18.14 -9.34 -9.98
C ILE A 355 -19.35 -8.52 -10.45
N SER A 356 -19.19 -7.21 -10.63
CA SER A 356 -20.16 -6.35 -11.29
C SER A 356 -19.50 -5.35 -12.21
N ARG A 357 -20.05 -5.14 -13.40
CA ARG A 357 -19.67 -4.03 -14.26
C ARG A 357 -20.34 -2.76 -13.74
N LEU A 358 -19.54 -1.73 -13.49
CA LEU A 358 -20.02 -0.45 -12.99
C LEU A 358 -20.27 0.52 -14.15
N THR A 359 -21.30 1.36 -14.03
CA THR A 359 -21.32 2.62 -14.80
C THR A 359 -20.26 3.57 -14.25
N THR A 360 -19.96 4.65 -14.98
CA THR A 360 -19.03 5.68 -14.51
C THR A 360 -19.48 6.26 -13.16
N GLU A 361 -20.76 6.55 -12.99
CA GLU A 361 -21.32 7.10 -11.74
C GLU A 361 -21.15 6.13 -10.58
N GLN A 362 -21.43 4.83 -10.82
CA GLN A 362 -21.20 3.79 -9.81
C GLN A 362 -19.71 3.65 -9.48
N ALA A 363 -18.82 3.69 -10.48
CA ALA A 363 -17.38 3.65 -10.26
C ALA A 363 -16.91 4.80 -9.36
N LEU A 364 -17.34 6.03 -9.63
CA LEU A 364 -17.00 7.19 -8.80
C LEU A 364 -17.60 7.08 -7.39
N TYR A 365 -18.82 6.56 -7.26
CA TYR A 365 -19.47 6.31 -5.98
C TYR A 365 -18.68 5.31 -5.11
N TYR A 366 -18.39 4.12 -5.65
CA TYR A 366 -17.65 3.08 -4.93
C TYR A 366 -16.19 3.47 -4.68
N PHE A 367 -15.56 4.23 -5.58
CA PHE A 367 -14.22 4.77 -5.37
C PHE A 367 -14.17 5.81 -4.24
N THR A 368 -15.12 6.74 -4.21
CA THR A 368 -15.19 7.78 -3.17
C THR A 368 -15.38 7.18 -1.78
N LEU A 369 -16.09 6.05 -1.68
CA LEU A 369 -16.34 5.37 -0.41
C LEU A 369 -15.25 4.36 -0.03
N GLY A 370 -14.73 3.61 -1.01
CA GLY A 370 -13.70 2.59 -0.80
C GLY A 370 -14.08 1.55 0.25
N TYR A 371 -15.18 0.84 0.01
CA TYR A 371 -15.76 -0.13 0.94
C TYR A 371 -14.94 -1.42 1.08
N THR A 372 -14.77 -1.88 2.31
CA THR A 372 -14.42 -3.26 2.69
C THR A 372 -15.07 -3.61 4.03
N ALA A 373 -15.01 -4.87 4.46
CA ALA A 373 -15.33 -5.24 5.83
C ALA A 373 -14.10 -5.78 6.57
N LYS A 374 -14.03 -5.49 7.86
CA LYS A 374 -13.15 -6.17 8.82
C LYS A 374 -13.87 -7.39 9.37
N VAL A 375 -13.16 -8.50 9.54
CA VAL A 375 -13.71 -9.73 10.12
C VAL A 375 -13.30 -9.90 11.57
N ALA A 376 -14.09 -10.64 12.33
CA ALA A 376 -13.80 -10.96 13.71
C ALA A 376 -12.51 -11.79 13.82
N GLY A 377 -11.63 -11.40 14.75
CA GLY A 377 -10.37 -12.11 15.03
C GLY A 377 -9.14 -11.67 14.23
N THR A 378 -9.28 -10.85 13.17
CA THR A 378 -8.13 -10.34 12.39
C THR A 378 -7.61 -8.98 12.85
N GLU A 379 -8.32 -8.32 13.76
CA GLU A 379 -7.91 -7.07 14.39
C GLU A 379 -8.32 -7.08 15.87
N ARG A 380 -7.45 -6.52 16.73
CA ARG A 380 -7.68 -6.47 18.17
C ARG A 380 -8.97 -5.71 18.49
N GLY A 381 -9.95 -6.39 19.09
CA GLY A 381 -11.23 -5.80 19.53
C GLY A 381 -12.40 -5.94 18.56
N VAL A 382 -12.23 -6.61 17.41
CA VAL A 382 -13.33 -6.89 16.47
C VAL A 382 -13.93 -8.26 16.76
N THR A 383 -15.17 -8.28 17.27
CA THR A 383 -15.93 -9.50 17.60
C THR A 383 -16.99 -9.87 16.56
N GLU A 384 -17.40 -8.91 15.73
CA GLU A 384 -18.38 -9.07 14.66
C GLU A 384 -17.90 -8.35 13.38
N PRO A 385 -18.36 -8.74 12.18
CA PRO A 385 -18.02 -8.05 10.95
C PRO A 385 -18.39 -6.56 10.99
N GLN A 386 -17.43 -5.70 10.65
CA GLN A 386 -17.65 -4.25 10.61
C GLN A 386 -17.36 -3.69 9.22
N ALA A 387 -18.36 -3.02 8.64
CA ALA A 387 -18.17 -2.23 7.43
C ALA A 387 -17.13 -1.13 7.69
N THR A 388 -16.16 -1.02 6.80
CA THR A 388 -15.09 -0.04 6.84
C THR A 388 -15.05 0.68 5.49
N PHE A 389 -15.03 2.00 5.55
CA PHE A 389 -14.92 2.85 4.37
C PHE A 389 -13.58 3.56 4.40
N SER A 390 -12.84 3.47 3.30
CA SER A 390 -11.56 4.16 3.13
C SER A 390 -11.56 4.82 1.76
N PRO A 391 -11.99 6.09 1.68
CA PRO A 391 -12.04 6.83 0.44
C PRO A 391 -10.83 6.63 -0.47
N CYS A 392 -11.11 6.48 -1.77
CA CYS A 392 -10.14 6.19 -2.83
C CYS A 392 -9.31 4.92 -2.59
N PHE A 393 -9.81 4.01 -1.75
CA PHE A 393 -9.10 2.83 -1.23
C PHE A 393 -7.78 3.15 -0.52
N GLY A 394 -7.56 4.39 -0.10
CA GLY A 394 -6.26 4.88 0.35
C GLY A 394 -6.31 6.04 1.33
N ALA A 395 -7.45 6.28 1.99
CA ALA A 395 -7.71 7.49 2.78
C ALA A 395 -6.57 7.92 3.72
N PRO A 396 -5.90 7.02 4.47
CA PRO A 396 -4.79 7.41 5.34
C PRO A 396 -3.61 8.09 4.65
N PHE A 397 -3.53 8.07 3.32
CA PHE A 397 -2.43 8.57 2.52
C PHE A 397 -2.82 9.75 1.63
N LEU A 398 -4.06 10.25 1.73
CA LEU A 398 -4.59 11.34 0.90
C LEU A 398 -4.48 12.68 1.63
N PRO A 399 -3.60 13.60 1.20
CA PRO A 399 -3.50 14.91 1.83
C PRO A 399 -4.65 15.83 1.41
N ARG A 400 -5.16 15.69 0.17
CA ARG A 400 -6.27 16.49 -0.38
C ARG A 400 -7.64 15.87 -0.09
N PRO A 401 -8.75 16.60 -0.29
CA PRO A 401 -10.08 16.03 -0.23
C PRO A 401 -10.27 14.83 -1.18
N PRO A 402 -10.91 13.73 -0.75
CA PRO A 402 -11.13 12.55 -1.61
C PRO A 402 -11.79 12.87 -2.96
N LEU A 403 -12.74 13.82 -2.99
CA LEU A 403 -13.41 14.24 -4.23
C LEU A 403 -12.44 14.78 -5.30
N TYR A 404 -11.30 15.33 -4.88
CA TYR A 404 -10.26 15.76 -5.80
C TYR A 404 -9.70 14.57 -6.60
N TYR A 405 -9.39 13.46 -5.92
CA TYR A 405 -8.92 12.23 -6.56
C TYR A 405 -10.03 11.51 -7.34
N THR A 406 -11.28 11.57 -6.86
CA THR A 406 -12.44 11.05 -7.59
C THR A 406 -12.62 11.76 -8.93
N GLU A 407 -12.46 13.08 -8.98
CA GLU A 407 -12.52 13.84 -10.23
C GLU A 407 -11.37 13.49 -11.18
N MET A 408 -10.17 13.22 -10.66
CA MET A 408 -9.08 12.71 -11.48
C MET A 408 -9.40 11.34 -12.09
N LEU A 409 -9.93 10.41 -11.29
CA LEU A 409 -10.37 9.11 -11.78
C LEU A 409 -11.42 9.27 -12.88
N LYS A 410 -12.41 10.15 -12.69
CA LYS A 410 -13.45 10.44 -13.69
C LYS A 410 -12.84 10.80 -15.04
N ARG A 411 -11.93 11.79 -15.07
CA ARG A 411 -11.25 12.23 -16.29
C ARG A 411 -10.49 11.08 -16.95
N LYS A 412 -9.75 10.30 -16.16
CA LYS A 412 -8.98 9.15 -16.69
C LYS A 412 -9.89 8.05 -17.25
N LEU A 413 -11.05 7.79 -16.65
CA LEU A 413 -12.03 6.85 -17.20
C LEU A 413 -12.68 7.37 -18.49
N GLU A 414 -13.03 8.65 -18.56
CA GLU A 414 -13.61 9.28 -19.75
C GLU A 414 -12.61 9.31 -20.92
N GLU A 415 -11.34 9.62 -20.66
CA GLU A 415 -10.26 9.65 -21.66
C GLU A 415 -9.90 8.24 -22.18
N SER A 416 -9.88 7.24 -21.31
CA SER A 416 -9.43 5.88 -21.66
C SER A 416 -10.52 4.95 -22.17
N GLY A 417 -11.77 5.18 -21.77
CA GLY A 417 -12.86 4.23 -21.97
C GLY A 417 -12.68 2.92 -21.18
N ALA A 418 -11.87 2.92 -20.11
CA ALA A 418 -11.61 1.73 -19.32
C ALA A 418 -12.90 1.17 -18.67
N SER A 419 -13.06 -0.15 -18.71
CA SER A 419 -14.15 -0.82 -18.01
C SER A 419 -13.85 -0.92 -16.52
N VAL A 420 -14.83 -0.60 -15.68
CA VAL A 420 -14.68 -0.65 -14.22
C VAL A 420 -15.51 -1.79 -13.64
N TRP A 421 -14.90 -2.56 -12.76
CA TRP A 421 -15.47 -3.76 -12.15
C TRP A 421 -15.40 -3.67 -10.63
N LEU A 422 -16.52 -3.92 -9.94
CA LEU A 422 -16.52 -4.18 -8.49
C LEU A 422 -16.34 -5.68 -8.30
N LEU A 423 -15.29 -6.10 -7.58
CA LEU A 423 -14.95 -7.51 -7.37
C LEU A 423 -15.02 -7.85 -5.88
N ASN A 424 -15.93 -8.75 -5.50
CA ASN A 424 -16.02 -9.26 -4.13
C ASN A 424 -15.02 -10.41 -3.95
N THR A 425 -14.04 -10.20 -3.06
CA THR A 425 -13.05 -11.21 -2.63
C THR A 425 -13.29 -11.71 -1.20
N GLY A 426 -14.41 -11.27 -0.61
CA GLY A 426 -14.88 -11.60 0.72
C GLY A 426 -15.76 -12.85 0.75
N ILE A 427 -16.87 -12.77 1.46
CA ILE A 427 -17.78 -13.88 1.75
C ILE A 427 -18.95 -13.89 0.75
N THR A 428 -19.48 -15.07 0.47
CA THR A 428 -20.73 -15.32 -0.29
C THR A 428 -21.50 -16.49 0.33
N GLY A 429 -22.76 -16.69 -0.07
CA GLY A 429 -23.60 -17.79 0.40
C GLY A 429 -24.15 -17.66 1.82
N GLY A 430 -24.04 -16.46 2.41
CA GLY A 430 -24.45 -16.17 3.78
C GLY A 430 -23.57 -15.08 4.40
N PRO A 431 -23.95 -14.55 5.58
CA PRO A 431 -23.08 -13.63 6.31
C PRO A 431 -21.85 -14.37 6.86
N TYR A 432 -20.81 -13.64 7.27
CA TYR A 432 -19.66 -14.22 7.97
C TYR A 432 -20.08 -15.19 9.10
N GLY A 433 -19.41 -16.34 9.17
CA GLY A 433 -19.76 -17.44 10.09
C GLY A 433 -20.70 -18.49 9.48
N VAL A 434 -21.49 -18.13 8.46
CA VAL A 434 -22.36 -19.04 7.71
C VAL A 434 -21.86 -19.21 6.26
N GLY A 435 -21.62 -18.08 5.60
CA GLY A 435 -21.09 -18.03 4.24
C GLY A 435 -19.63 -18.46 4.17
N LYS A 436 -19.14 -18.63 2.94
CA LYS A 436 -17.76 -19.03 2.65
C LYS A 436 -17.04 -17.95 1.87
N ARG A 437 -15.72 -17.88 2.03
CA ARG A 437 -14.89 -16.99 1.23
C ARG A 437 -14.98 -17.37 -0.25
N MET A 438 -15.02 -16.37 -1.12
CA MET A 438 -14.96 -16.55 -2.57
C MET A 438 -13.77 -17.42 -2.96
N PRO A 439 -13.98 -18.51 -3.71
CA PRO A 439 -12.89 -19.39 -4.14
C PRO A 439 -11.92 -18.63 -5.04
N LEU A 440 -10.64 -18.55 -4.64
CA LEU A 440 -9.60 -17.85 -5.39
C LEU A 440 -9.51 -18.28 -6.87
N PRO A 441 -9.61 -19.59 -7.24
CA PRO A 441 -9.63 -19.99 -8.64
C PRO A 441 -10.76 -19.35 -9.45
N GLN A 442 -11.95 -19.21 -8.85
CA GLN A 442 -13.10 -18.59 -9.51
C GLN A 442 -12.97 -17.06 -9.57
N THR A 443 -12.42 -16.42 -8.54
CA THR A 443 -12.07 -15.00 -8.59
C THR A 443 -11.08 -14.72 -9.72
N ARG A 444 -10.05 -15.55 -9.90
CA ARG A 444 -9.12 -15.45 -11.04
C ARG A 444 -9.81 -15.67 -12.37
N ALA A 445 -10.72 -16.63 -12.48
CA ALA A 445 -11.50 -16.86 -13.70
C ALA A 445 -12.32 -15.61 -14.09
N LEU A 446 -12.98 -14.95 -13.12
CA LEU A 446 -13.72 -13.70 -13.36
C LEU A 446 -12.82 -12.55 -13.83
N VAL A 447 -11.66 -12.38 -13.20
CA VAL A 447 -10.67 -11.37 -13.62
C VAL A 447 -10.19 -11.67 -15.05
N ASN A 448 -9.87 -12.93 -15.35
CA ASN A 448 -9.41 -13.36 -16.67
C ASN A 448 -10.48 -13.16 -17.76
N ALA A 449 -11.75 -13.44 -17.45
CA ALA A 449 -12.87 -13.20 -18.35
C ALA A 449 -13.09 -11.70 -18.60
N ALA A 450 -12.92 -10.86 -17.59
CA ALA A 450 -13.00 -9.41 -17.74
C ALA A 450 -11.85 -8.85 -18.60
N VAL A 451 -10.60 -9.21 -18.31
CA VAL A 451 -9.44 -8.69 -19.07
C VAL A 451 -9.37 -9.21 -20.51
N SER A 452 -9.84 -10.42 -20.78
CA SER A 452 -9.91 -10.99 -22.14
C SER A 452 -11.08 -10.45 -22.97
N GLY A 453 -11.99 -9.69 -22.37
CA GLY A 453 -13.21 -9.20 -23.01
C GLY A 453 -14.27 -10.29 -23.23
N GLU A 454 -14.16 -11.45 -22.57
CA GLU A 454 -15.22 -12.47 -22.56
C GLU A 454 -16.51 -11.89 -21.99
N LEU A 455 -16.43 -11.19 -20.85
CA LEU A 455 -17.60 -10.64 -20.19
C LEU A 455 -18.29 -9.54 -21.01
N ASP A 456 -17.55 -8.81 -21.86
CA ASP A 456 -18.12 -7.76 -22.71
C ASP A 456 -19.02 -8.31 -23.82
N LYS A 457 -18.83 -9.58 -24.20
CA LYS A 457 -19.65 -10.27 -25.21
C LYS A 457 -20.91 -10.91 -24.62
N GLY A 458 -20.96 -11.06 -23.30
CA GLY A 458 -22.06 -11.69 -22.58
C GLY A 458 -23.23 -10.76 -22.29
N SER A 459 -24.31 -11.33 -21.77
CA SER A 459 -25.43 -10.57 -21.21
C SER A 459 -25.22 -10.30 -19.72
N PHE A 460 -25.80 -9.19 -19.26
CA PHE A 460 -25.78 -8.79 -17.85
C PHE A 460 -27.18 -8.77 -17.31
N ARG A 461 -27.31 -9.12 -16.03
CA ARG A 461 -28.52 -8.94 -15.23
C ARG A 461 -28.27 -7.88 -14.17
N GLU A 462 -29.32 -7.19 -13.78
CA GLU A 462 -29.26 -6.22 -12.68
C GLU A 462 -29.62 -6.92 -11.36
N VAL A 463 -28.78 -6.77 -10.34
CA VAL A 463 -29.07 -7.24 -8.99
C VAL A 463 -29.87 -6.15 -8.26
N PRO A 464 -31.02 -6.49 -7.65
CA PRO A 464 -31.81 -5.56 -6.85
C PRO A 464 -31.01 -4.89 -5.71
N VAL A 465 -31.57 -3.84 -5.13
CA VAL A 465 -30.98 -3.02 -4.03
C VAL A 465 -29.88 -2.05 -4.49
N PHE A 466 -28.85 -2.54 -5.18
CA PHE A 466 -27.68 -1.73 -5.60
C PHE A 466 -27.69 -1.32 -7.08
N GLY A 467 -28.52 -1.94 -7.92
CA GLY A 467 -28.54 -1.67 -9.37
C GLY A 467 -27.25 -2.11 -10.08
N LEU A 468 -26.56 -3.12 -9.53
CA LEU A 468 -25.28 -3.61 -10.05
C LEU A 468 -25.51 -4.57 -11.22
N LYS A 469 -24.73 -4.40 -12.30
CA LYS A 469 -24.79 -5.29 -13.48
C LYS A 469 -23.83 -6.46 -13.31
N VAL A 470 -24.37 -7.66 -13.19
CA VAL A 470 -23.62 -8.91 -12.99
C VAL A 470 -23.70 -9.75 -14.28
N PRO A 471 -22.59 -10.36 -14.73
CA PRO A 471 -22.64 -11.24 -15.90
C PRO A 471 -23.59 -12.42 -15.65
N ALA A 472 -24.31 -12.83 -16.70
CA ALA A 472 -25.27 -13.93 -16.62
C ALA A 472 -24.57 -15.31 -16.47
N SER A 473 -23.36 -15.44 -17.01
CA SER A 473 -22.49 -16.61 -16.89
C SER A 473 -21.03 -16.20 -17.06
N CYS A 474 -20.09 -17.04 -16.61
CA CYS A 474 -18.66 -16.88 -16.84
C CYS A 474 -17.99 -18.25 -16.89
N THR A 475 -17.14 -18.49 -17.88
CA THR A 475 -16.44 -19.77 -18.00
C THR A 475 -15.61 -20.06 -16.74
N GLY A 476 -15.75 -21.26 -16.18
CA GLY A 476 -15.01 -21.69 -14.99
C GLY A 476 -15.53 -21.13 -13.65
N VAL A 477 -16.72 -20.53 -13.65
CA VAL A 477 -17.39 -19.99 -12.45
C VAL A 477 -18.75 -20.68 -12.28
N ASP A 478 -19.14 -21.00 -11.05
CA ASP A 478 -20.47 -21.55 -10.77
C ASP A 478 -21.53 -20.44 -10.91
N ASP A 479 -22.52 -20.65 -11.77
CA ASP A 479 -23.62 -19.70 -12.01
C ASP A 479 -24.40 -19.36 -10.73
N ASN A 480 -24.44 -20.28 -9.75
CA ASN A 480 -25.06 -20.02 -8.45
C ASN A 480 -24.32 -18.93 -7.66
N LEU A 481 -23.00 -18.81 -7.84
CA LEU A 481 -22.20 -17.79 -7.17
C LEU A 481 -22.42 -16.40 -7.79
N LEU A 482 -22.72 -16.34 -9.09
CA LEU A 482 -23.07 -15.09 -9.76
C LEU A 482 -24.40 -14.52 -9.26
N GLU A 483 -25.21 -15.28 -8.51
CA GLU A 483 -26.47 -14.82 -7.91
C GLU A 483 -26.42 -14.93 -6.38
N PRO A 484 -25.86 -13.92 -5.67
CA PRO A 484 -25.71 -13.96 -4.22
C PRO A 484 -26.99 -14.35 -3.49
N ARG A 485 -28.14 -13.80 -3.89
CA ARG A 485 -29.44 -14.13 -3.31
C ARG A 485 -29.80 -15.62 -3.40
N LYS A 486 -29.46 -16.32 -4.48
CA LYS A 486 -29.71 -17.77 -4.62
C LYS A 486 -28.72 -18.62 -3.84
N SER A 487 -27.51 -18.10 -3.61
CA SER A 487 -26.50 -18.79 -2.82
C SER A 487 -26.82 -18.82 -1.32
N TRP A 488 -27.74 -17.96 -0.85
CA TRP A 488 -28.22 -17.94 0.54
C TRP A 488 -29.30 -19.00 0.76
N ALA A 489 -29.23 -19.69 1.90
CA ALA A 489 -30.25 -20.65 2.31
C ALA A 489 -31.63 -19.99 2.54
N ASP A 490 -31.64 -18.75 3.03
CA ASP A 490 -32.84 -17.92 3.20
C ASP A 490 -32.73 -16.64 2.37
N PRO A 491 -33.44 -16.55 1.24
CA PRO A 491 -33.43 -15.36 0.38
C PRO A 491 -33.99 -14.09 1.06
N ALA A 492 -34.90 -14.22 2.04
CA ALA A 492 -35.42 -13.06 2.76
C ALA A 492 -34.37 -12.50 3.73
N ALA A 493 -33.56 -13.37 4.34
CA ALA A 493 -32.40 -12.96 5.14
C ALA A 493 -31.35 -12.22 4.29
N TYR A 494 -31.13 -12.65 3.04
CA TYR A 494 -30.31 -11.90 2.08
C TYR A 494 -30.88 -10.50 1.83
N ASP A 495 -32.18 -10.40 1.52
CA ASP A 495 -32.82 -9.12 1.20
C ASP A 495 -32.69 -8.13 2.38
N ALA A 496 -32.91 -8.59 3.62
CA ALA A 496 -32.73 -7.78 4.81
C ALA A 496 -31.27 -7.33 5.01
N LYS A 497 -30.30 -8.22 4.76
CA LYS A 497 -28.87 -7.89 4.89
C LYS A 497 -28.40 -6.93 3.80
N ALA A 498 -28.95 -7.05 2.59
CA ALA A 498 -28.66 -6.15 1.48
C ALA A 498 -29.13 -4.72 1.76
N GLU A 499 -30.33 -4.54 2.30
CA GLU A 499 -30.84 -3.22 2.71
C GLU A 499 -30.04 -2.63 3.87
N GLU A 500 -29.62 -3.46 4.84
CA GLU A 500 -28.71 -3.01 5.92
C GLU A 500 -27.40 -2.46 5.34
N LEU A 501 -26.77 -3.20 4.43
CA LEU A 501 -25.52 -2.79 3.80
C LEU A 501 -25.73 -1.51 2.98
N LYS A 502 -26.80 -1.42 2.18
CA LYS A 502 -27.14 -0.21 1.42
C LYS A 502 -27.31 1.01 2.32
N SER A 503 -28.01 0.88 3.45
CA SER A 503 -28.18 1.99 4.39
C SER A 503 -26.82 2.49 4.91
N ARG A 504 -25.86 1.60 5.17
CA ARG A 504 -24.49 1.98 5.57
C ARG A 504 -23.76 2.76 4.48
N PHE A 505 -23.89 2.32 3.23
CA PHE A 505 -23.35 3.03 2.05
C PHE A 505 -23.96 4.44 1.91
N GLU A 506 -25.28 4.58 2.07
CA GLU A 506 -25.98 5.87 2.00
C GLU A 506 -25.58 6.82 3.15
N GLN A 507 -25.49 6.30 4.37
CA GLN A 507 -25.03 7.07 5.54
C GLN A 507 -23.61 7.58 5.37
N GLU A 508 -22.69 6.75 4.88
CA GLU A 508 -21.31 7.17 4.66
C GLU A 508 -21.21 8.17 3.50
N PHE A 509 -21.95 7.97 2.41
CA PHE A 509 -21.96 8.91 1.29
C PHE A 509 -22.51 10.29 1.68
N ALA A 510 -23.50 10.34 2.57
CA ALA A 510 -24.01 11.61 3.10
C ALA A 510 -22.92 12.41 3.85
N ARG A 511 -22.01 11.73 4.56
CA ARG A 511 -20.87 12.38 5.26
C ARG A 511 -19.84 13.00 4.32
N HIS A 512 -19.78 12.57 3.05
CA HIS A 512 -18.89 13.13 2.04
C HIS A 512 -19.46 14.34 1.29
N LYS A 513 -20.78 14.57 1.40
CA LYS A 513 -21.48 15.70 0.79
C LYS A 513 -21.64 16.89 1.74
N ALA A 514 -21.56 16.65 3.04
CA ALA A 514 -21.53 17.67 4.09
C ALA A 514 -20.11 18.18 4.29
#